data_AF-A0A537W6E3-F1
#
_entry.id   AF-A0A537W6E3-F1
#
_cell.length_a   1.000
_cell.length_b   1.000
_cell.length_c   1.000
_cell.angle_alpha   90.00
_cell.angle_beta   90.00
_cell.angle_gamma   90.00
#
_symmetry.space_group_name_H-M   'P 1'
#
loop_
_entity.id
_entity.type
_entity.pdbx_description
1 polymer ?
#
loop_
_entity_poly.entity_id
_entity_poly.type
_entity_poly.pdbx_seq_one_letter_code
_entity_poly.pdbx_strand_id
1 'polypeptide(L)'
;MRVPAFFLLPAPPRRGDPQGRRRDRVGGYPGQHEGSRRRSGFASRAPASERVDAEAVLPGVTSHDDLIARGRAYLGHGQIDDALACFEAAVTQCREAADAYYLLGETLFLQRRLDAALRCHAAALRQGMDCDIAARGRAMSGLIPGDFGWMSHMLRGDFESAWRLADQDRALRGSGGSATPLPRHMRPVWDGTPFDGRHVLVRCYHGLGDTLHFIRYVPLLAKRAASVCVEAQPPLLDLLRDMPGIARLYALQDSSDPECSEFGCDAETDVTELPHAFRTTIETIPNSVSYLRPNAAAMVAARHRLAPLNRHRKIGLCWAAGGWKPERSLTPRELAPLADVSGVAFVSLQRGPAYESWRVAPEGPPFAAELMSDSVEATAAVIASLDLVIPVDTMVASSASPRAVIGRASCNGSPPRSQLWAKG
;
A
#
# COMPACT_ATOMS: atom_id res chain seq x y z
N MET A 1 -15.13 -20.35 -8.64
CA MET A 1 -15.53 -19.91 -7.28
C MET A 1 -15.83 -18.42 -7.37
N ARG A 2 -17.07 -18.01 -7.06
CA ARG A 2 -17.57 -16.64 -7.26
C ARG A 2 -17.02 -15.71 -6.18
N VAL A 3 -16.50 -14.55 -6.57
CA VAL A 3 -16.15 -13.43 -5.67
C VAL A 3 -17.45 -12.72 -5.28
N PRO A 4 -17.71 -12.39 -4.00
CA PRO A 4 -18.96 -11.77 -3.59
C PRO A 4 -19.02 -10.30 -4.03
N ALA A 5 -20.18 -9.91 -4.57
CA ALA A 5 -20.55 -8.54 -4.90
C ALA A 5 -20.84 -7.74 -3.62
N PHE A 6 -20.17 -6.60 -3.45
CA PHE A 6 -20.62 -5.53 -2.56
C PHE A 6 -20.88 -4.27 -3.39
N PHE A 7 -22.11 -3.76 -3.23
CA PHE A 7 -22.79 -2.82 -4.09
C PHE A 7 -22.34 -1.37 -3.89
N LEU A 8 -22.31 -0.65 -5.02
CA LEU A 8 -22.34 0.81 -5.15
C LEU A 8 -23.57 1.37 -4.41
N LEU A 9 -23.39 2.46 -3.66
CA LEU A 9 -24.51 3.30 -3.21
C LEU A 9 -25.15 4.02 -4.41
N PRO A 10 -26.49 4.21 -4.44
CA PRO A 10 -27.14 4.95 -5.51
C PRO A 10 -26.73 6.44 -5.45
N ALA A 11 -26.67 7.07 -6.62
CA ALA A 11 -26.38 8.50 -6.77
C ALA A 11 -27.30 9.37 -5.89
N PRO A 12 -26.83 10.52 -5.38
CA PRO A 12 -27.68 11.43 -4.62
C PRO A 12 -28.83 11.95 -5.50
N PRO A 13 -30.04 12.13 -4.95
CA PRO A 13 -31.17 12.62 -5.71
C PRO A 13 -30.92 14.06 -6.18
N ARG A 14 -31.23 14.33 -7.44
CA ARG A 14 -31.30 15.70 -7.97
C ARG A 14 -32.36 16.49 -7.18
N ARG A 15 -32.04 17.71 -6.77
CA ARG A 15 -33.00 18.65 -6.16
C ARG A 15 -34.16 18.87 -7.14
N GLY A 16 -35.38 18.52 -6.74
CA GLY A 16 -36.58 18.87 -7.49
C GLY A 16 -37.80 17.99 -7.19
N ASP A 17 -38.68 18.55 -6.35
CA ASP A 17 -40.12 18.30 -6.22
C ASP A 17 -40.64 17.18 -5.27
N PRO A 18 -41.62 17.47 -4.38
CA PRO A 18 -42.05 16.61 -3.31
C PRO A 18 -43.33 15.85 -3.70
N GLN A 19 -43.31 14.52 -3.60
CA GLN A 19 -44.46 13.71 -3.16
C GLN A 19 -44.05 12.24 -3.10
N GLY A 20 -44.24 11.64 -1.92
CA GLY A 20 -43.82 10.28 -1.65
C GLY A 20 -44.71 9.20 -2.28
N ARG A 21 -44.18 7.98 -2.31
CA ARG A 21 -44.86 6.76 -1.83
C ARG A 21 -43.91 5.57 -1.88
N ARG A 22 -43.88 4.84 -0.76
CA ARG A 22 -43.28 3.50 -0.60
C ARG A 22 -43.92 2.50 -1.56
N ARG A 23 -43.14 1.53 -2.06
CA ARG A 23 -43.63 0.18 -2.37
C ARG A 23 -42.59 -0.88 -2.06
N ASP A 24 -43.05 -1.86 -1.28
CA ASP A 24 -42.39 -3.13 -0.97
C ASP A 24 -42.60 -4.18 -2.08
N ARG A 25 -41.73 -5.22 -2.02
CA ARG A 25 -41.93 -6.64 -2.38
C ARG A 25 -41.65 -7.19 -3.80
N VAL A 26 -40.66 -8.11 -3.82
CA VAL A 26 -40.72 -9.56 -4.18
C VAL A 26 -40.65 -10.01 -5.65
N GLY A 27 -39.81 -11.04 -5.85
CA GLY A 27 -39.91 -12.11 -6.87
C GLY A 27 -38.80 -12.02 -7.93
N GLY A 28 -38.07 -13.06 -8.32
CA GLY A 28 -38.11 -14.50 -8.11
C GLY A 28 -37.21 -15.11 -9.19
N TYR A 29 -36.34 -16.07 -8.85
CA TYR A 29 -35.53 -16.82 -9.81
C TYR A 29 -36.37 -17.88 -10.53
N PRO A 30 -36.01 -18.24 -11.77
CA PRO A 30 -35.91 -19.65 -12.13
C PRO A 30 -34.56 -19.98 -12.79
N GLY A 31 -34.08 -21.20 -12.56
CA GLY A 31 -32.85 -21.75 -13.14
C GLY A 31 -33.08 -22.67 -14.34
N GLN A 32 -31.97 -23.20 -14.87
CA GLN A 32 -31.71 -24.57 -15.39
C GLN A 32 -30.45 -24.53 -16.29
N HIS A 33 -29.40 -25.33 -15.99
CA HIS A 33 -28.95 -26.57 -16.69
C HIS A 33 -28.74 -26.38 -18.21
N GLU A 34 -27.72 -26.84 -18.94
CA GLU A 34 -26.58 -27.77 -18.84
C GLU A 34 -25.73 -27.50 -20.11
N GLY A 35 -24.39 -27.53 -20.11
CA GLY A 35 -23.65 -28.72 -20.56
C GLY A 35 -22.74 -28.43 -21.79
N SER A 36 -21.70 -29.27 -21.95
CA SER A 36 -20.86 -29.46 -23.16
C SER A 36 -19.53 -28.68 -23.39
N ARG A 37 -18.46 -29.19 -22.76
CA ARG A 37 -17.18 -29.71 -23.32
C ARG A 37 -16.55 -29.13 -24.62
N ARG A 38 -15.27 -28.74 -24.43
CA ARG A 38 -14.03 -28.98 -25.23
C ARG A 38 -13.84 -28.29 -26.60
N ARG A 39 -12.74 -27.53 -26.73
CA ARG A 39 -11.50 -27.98 -27.42
C ARG A 39 -10.32 -27.00 -27.27
N SER A 40 -9.14 -27.61 -27.24
CA SER A 40 -7.78 -27.09 -27.16
C SER A 40 -7.29 -26.44 -28.45
N GLY A 41 -6.42 -25.43 -28.32
CA GLY A 41 -5.57 -24.93 -29.42
C GLY A 41 -4.85 -23.64 -29.05
N PHE A 42 -3.78 -23.71 -28.26
CA PHE A 42 -2.88 -22.58 -28.05
C PHE A 42 -1.68 -22.71 -28.97
N ALA A 43 -1.65 -21.86 -29.99
CA ALA A 43 -0.43 -21.45 -30.67
C ALA A 43 -0.63 -20.00 -31.14
N SER A 44 0.17 -19.06 -30.62
CA SER A 44 1.07 -18.23 -31.44
C SER A 44 1.62 -17.02 -30.67
N ARG A 45 2.90 -16.77 -30.95
CA ARG A 45 3.62 -15.48 -31.10
C ARG A 45 3.07 -14.24 -30.39
N ALA A 46 3.97 -13.60 -29.63
CA ALA A 46 3.88 -12.19 -29.27
C ALA A 46 3.85 -11.29 -30.53
N PRO A 47 2.99 -10.25 -30.60
CA PRO A 47 3.14 -9.20 -31.59
C PRO A 47 3.80 -7.94 -31.00
N ALA A 48 4.54 -7.29 -31.88
CA ALA A 48 5.15 -5.99 -31.72
C ALA A 48 4.08 -4.89 -31.58
N SER A 49 4.50 -3.74 -31.05
CA SER A 49 3.70 -2.54 -30.84
C SER A 49 2.98 -2.05 -32.10
N GLU A 50 1.69 -2.34 -32.23
CA GLU A 50 0.81 -1.70 -33.19
C GLU A 50 0.09 -0.52 -32.51
N ARG A 51 0.19 0.66 -33.12
CA ARG A 51 -0.73 1.77 -32.84
C ARG A 51 -2.11 1.31 -33.30
N VAL A 52 -3.05 1.20 -32.36
CA VAL A 52 -4.44 0.86 -32.68
C VAL A 52 -5.11 2.12 -33.23
N ASP A 53 -5.63 2.02 -34.46
CA ASP A 53 -6.46 3.06 -35.07
C ASP A 53 -7.74 3.25 -34.26
N ALA A 54 -7.98 4.49 -33.84
CA ALA A 54 -9.02 4.86 -32.87
C ALA A 54 -10.47 4.70 -33.36
N GLU A 55 -10.71 4.30 -34.61
CA GLU A 55 -12.05 4.20 -35.20
C GLU A 55 -12.70 2.81 -35.12
N ALA A 56 -11.99 1.77 -34.66
CA ALA A 56 -12.51 0.39 -34.72
C ALA A 56 -13.08 -0.19 -33.40
N VAL A 57 -13.07 0.55 -32.28
CA VAL A 57 -13.14 -0.13 -30.97
C VAL A 57 -14.54 -0.26 -30.34
N LEU A 58 -15.58 0.52 -30.67
CA LEU A 58 -16.86 0.41 -29.93
C LEU A 58 -18.10 0.59 -30.83
N PRO A 59 -18.93 -0.45 -31.07
CA PRO A 59 -20.18 -0.29 -31.81
C PRO A 59 -21.22 0.50 -31.01
N GLY A 60 -21.70 1.60 -31.58
CA GLY A 60 -22.73 2.49 -31.01
C GLY A 60 -22.20 3.90 -30.75
N VAL A 61 -22.96 4.93 -31.15
CA VAL A 61 -22.62 6.34 -30.86
C VAL A 61 -22.47 6.50 -29.35
N THR A 62 -21.22 6.62 -28.92
CA THR A 62 -20.80 6.70 -27.51
C THR A 62 -20.52 8.18 -27.27
N SER A 63 -21.44 8.90 -26.64
CA SER A 63 -21.15 10.29 -26.24
C SER A 63 -19.94 10.32 -25.29
N HIS A 64 -19.34 11.50 -25.10
CA HIS A 64 -18.25 11.67 -24.15
C HIS A 64 -18.60 11.08 -22.77
N ASP A 65 -19.81 11.38 -22.27
CA ASP A 65 -20.32 10.87 -21.01
C ASP A 65 -20.47 9.34 -20.99
N ASP A 66 -20.86 8.72 -22.11
CA ASP A 66 -20.99 7.26 -22.20
C ASP A 66 -19.61 6.58 -22.17
N LEU A 67 -18.61 7.16 -22.85
CA LEU A 67 -17.23 6.69 -22.76
C LEU A 67 -16.69 6.77 -21.33
N ILE A 68 -16.96 7.87 -20.63
CA ILE A 68 -16.56 8.03 -19.22
C ILE A 68 -17.26 6.98 -18.33
N ALA A 69 -18.58 6.81 -18.47
CA ALA A 69 -19.34 5.87 -17.66
C ALA A 69 -18.89 4.42 -17.90
N ARG A 70 -18.68 4.03 -19.17
CA ARG A 70 -18.20 2.69 -19.53
C ARG A 70 -16.78 2.45 -19.04
N GLY A 71 -15.87 3.41 -19.22
CA GLY A 71 -14.50 3.30 -18.72
C GLY A 71 -14.45 3.09 -17.21
N ARG A 72 -15.29 3.81 -16.45
CA ARG A 72 -15.44 3.59 -14.99
C ARG A 72 -15.97 2.21 -14.65
N ALA A 73 -16.94 1.70 -15.41
CA ALA A 73 -17.47 0.34 -15.21
C ALA A 73 -16.40 -0.73 -15.45
N TYR A 74 -15.60 -0.59 -16.52
CA TYR A 74 -14.47 -1.48 -16.80
C TYR A 74 -13.43 -1.44 -15.67
N LEU A 75 -13.06 -0.25 -15.17
CA LEU A 75 -12.19 -0.13 -14.00
C LEU A 75 -12.77 -0.84 -12.76
N GLY A 76 -14.07 -0.69 -12.51
CA GLY A 76 -14.77 -1.37 -11.41
C GLY A 76 -14.73 -2.90 -11.50
N HIS A 77 -14.53 -3.44 -12.70
CA HIS A 77 -14.36 -4.88 -12.95
C HIS A 77 -12.90 -5.31 -13.15
N GLY A 78 -11.94 -4.39 -12.99
CA GLY A 78 -10.51 -4.68 -13.19
C GLY A 78 -10.10 -4.86 -14.67
N GLN A 79 -10.96 -4.47 -15.61
CA GLN A 79 -10.69 -4.50 -17.05
C GLN A 79 -9.93 -3.23 -17.46
N ILE A 80 -8.65 -3.16 -17.09
CA ILE A 80 -7.83 -1.95 -17.22
C ILE A 80 -7.64 -1.54 -18.69
N ASP A 81 -7.42 -2.50 -19.58
CA ASP A 81 -7.18 -2.21 -21.01
C ASP A 81 -8.43 -1.70 -21.72
N ASP A 82 -9.60 -2.26 -21.39
CA ASP A 82 -10.89 -1.79 -21.92
C ASP A 82 -11.22 -0.37 -21.42
N ALA A 83 -10.94 -0.10 -20.14
CA ALA A 83 -11.09 1.24 -19.58
C ALA A 83 -10.17 2.27 -20.25
N LEU A 84 -8.92 1.87 -20.53
CA LEU A 84 -7.95 2.73 -21.21
C LEU A 84 -8.48 3.17 -22.57
N ALA A 85 -8.98 2.22 -23.37
CA ALA A 85 -9.53 2.52 -24.70
C ALA A 85 -10.71 3.50 -24.62
N CYS A 86 -11.60 3.34 -23.64
CA CYS A 86 -12.70 4.28 -23.43
C CYS A 86 -12.22 5.71 -23.12
N PHE A 87 -11.24 5.88 -22.22
CA PHE A 87 -10.76 7.21 -21.85
C PHE A 87 -9.89 7.85 -22.93
N GLU A 88 -9.12 7.07 -23.70
CA GLU A 88 -8.41 7.57 -24.88
C GLU A 88 -9.38 8.10 -25.95
N ALA A 89 -10.49 7.39 -26.18
CA ALA A 89 -11.56 7.86 -27.06
C ALA A 89 -12.25 9.12 -26.51
N ALA A 90 -12.51 9.19 -25.20
CA ALA A 90 -13.16 10.35 -24.57
C ALA A 90 -12.32 11.64 -24.72
N VAL A 91 -11.00 11.54 -24.52
CA VAL A 91 -10.04 12.64 -24.73
C VAL A 91 -9.94 13.03 -26.21
N THR A 92 -10.05 12.06 -27.12
CA THR A 92 -10.03 12.32 -28.57
C THR A 92 -11.28 13.10 -29.00
N GLN A 93 -12.45 12.78 -28.44
CA GLN A 93 -13.71 13.45 -28.73
C GLN A 93 -13.78 14.87 -28.15
N CYS A 94 -13.29 15.07 -26.93
CA CYS A 94 -13.28 16.37 -26.27
C CYS A 94 -11.90 16.67 -25.65
N ARG A 95 -11.13 17.53 -26.32
CA ARG A 95 -9.78 17.92 -25.87
C ARG A 95 -9.75 18.80 -24.63
N GLU A 96 -10.90 19.35 -24.23
CA GLU A 96 -11.07 20.21 -23.04
C GLU A 96 -11.70 19.46 -21.86
N ALA A 97 -11.84 18.13 -21.95
CA ALA A 97 -12.43 17.31 -20.89
C ALA A 97 -11.40 16.97 -19.80
N ALA A 98 -11.39 17.78 -18.74
CA ALA A 98 -10.47 17.63 -17.61
C ALA A 98 -10.60 16.27 -16.90
N ASP A 99 -11.83 15.77 -16.75
CA ASP A 99 -12.15 14.49 -16.12
C ASP A 99 -11.67 13.29 -16.94
N ALA A 100 -11.78 13.35 -18.27
CA ALA A 100 -11.27 12.32 -19.18
C ALA A 100 -9.74 12.18 -19.08
N TYR A 101 -9.01 13.29 -19.05
CA TYR A 101 -7.56 13.25 -18.82
C TYR A 101 -7.20 12.69 -17.46
N TYR A 102 -7.95 13.05 -16.42
CA TYR A 102 -7.71 12.54 -15.08
C TYR A 102 -7.88 11.01 -15.02
N LEU A 103 -9.01 10.48 -15.52
CA LEU A 103 -9.29 9.03 -15.56
C LEU A 103 -8.34 8.25 -16.48
N LEU A 104 -7.92 8.86 -17.58
CA LEU A 104 -6.86 8.31 -18.43
C LEU A 104 -5.54 8.20 -17.65
N GLY A 105 -5.20 9.24 -16.87
CA GLY A 105 -4.02 9.25 -16.00
C GLY A 105 -4.06 8.16 -14.93
N GLU A 106 -5.20 7.97 -14.26
CA GLU A 106 -5.39 6.88 -13.28
C GLU A 106 -5.18 5.50 -13.91
N THR A 107 -5.80 5.28 -15.07
CA THR A 107 -5.69 4.00 -15.80
C THR A 107 -4.25 3.72 -16.24
N LEU A 108 -3.55 4.73 -16.75
CA LEU A 108 -2.14 4.63 -17.12
C LEU A 108 -1.24 4.37 -15.91
N PHE A 109 -1.56 4.95 -14.75
CA PHE A 109 -0.84 4.67 -13.50
C PHE A 109 -1.01 3.21 -13.08
N LEU A 110 -2.21 2.66 -13.17
CA LEU A 110 -2.49 1.25 -12.87
C LEU A 110 -1.69 0.30 -13.78
N GLN A 111 -1.41 0.70 -15.03
CA GLN A 111 -0.52 0.00 -15.97
C GLN A 111 0.98 0.29 -15.77
N ARG A 112 1.38 1.05 -14.75
CA ARG A 112 2.77 1.50 -14.51
C ARG A 112 3.38 2.37 -15.63
N ARG A 113 2.54 3.00 -16.45
CA ARG A 113 2.96 3.98 -17.48
C ARG A 113 3.08 5.38 -16.87
N LEU A 114 3.97 5.52 -15.89
CA LEU A 114 4.05 6.67 -14.97
C LEU A 114 4.24 8.02 -15.68
N ASP A 115 5.12 8.10 -16.68
CA ASP A 115 5.34 9.35 -17.43
C ASP A 115 4.11 9.78 -18.23
N ALA A 116 3.36 8.81 -18.77
CA ALA A 116 2.13 9.08 -19.50
C ALA A 116 1.03 9.53 -18.53
N ALA A 117 0.91 8.86 -17.38
CA ALA A 117 -0.02 9.26 -16.31
C ALA A 117 0.23 10.70 -15.86
N LEU A 118 1.48 11.09 -15.60
CA LEU A 118 1.84 12.45 -15.21
C LEU A 118 1.49 13.50 -16.27
N ARG A 119 1.68 13.21 -17.56
CA ARG A 119 1.26 14.10 -18.64
C ARG A 119 -0.25 14.29 -18.68
N CYS A 120 -1.00 13.21 -18.45
CA CYS A 120 -2.46 13.25 -18.38
C CYS A 120 -2.95 14.05 -17.17
N HIS A 121 -2.39 13.84 -15.97
CA HIS A 121 -2.74 14.65 -14.79
C HIS A 121 -2.42 16.14 -15.00
N ALA A 122 -1.26 16.47 -15.59
CA ALA A 122 -0.92 17.85 -15.93
C ALA A 122 -1.87 18.45 -16.98
N ALA A 123 -2.37 17.64 -17.92
CA ALA A 123 -3.40 18.08 -18.87
C ALA A 123 -4.74 18.33 -18.18
N ALA A 124 -5.18 17.45 -17.28
CA ALA A 124 -6.40 17.63 -16.49
C ALA A 124 -6.39 18.97 -15.73
N LEU A 125 -5.28 19.29 -15.07
CA LEU A 125 -5.11 20.58 -14.37
C LEU A 125 -5.16 21.78 -15.33
N ARG A 126 -4.53 21.69 -16.51
CA ARG A 126 -4.62 22.77 -17.53
C ARG A 126 -6.04 22.99 -18.05
N GLN A 127 -6.86 21.94 -18.08
CA GLN A 127 -8.26 22.01 -18.49
C GLN A 127 -9.21 22.42 -17.35
N GLY A 128 -8.67 22.88 -16.21
CA GLY A 128 -9.47 23.41 -15.11
C GLY A 128 -10.00 22.36 -14.13
N MET A 129 -9.42 21.13 -14.12
CA MET A 129 -9.65 20.22 -13.00
C MET A 129 -9.26 20.93 -11.70
N ASP A 130 -10.16 20.94 -10.73
CA ASP A 130 -9.90 21.52 -9.43
C ASP A 130 -8.68 20.83 -8.80
N CYS A 131 -7.70 21.63 -8.39
CA CYS A 131 -6.53 21.15 -7.68
C CYS A 131 -6.91 20.40 -6.40
N ASP A 132 -8.03 20.73 -5.74
CA ASP A 132 -8.54 19.98 -4.59
C ASP A 132 -9.02 18.58 -5.00
N ILE A 133 -9.64 18.44 -6.17
CA ILE A 133 -10.06 17.12 -6.71
C ILE A 133 -8.83 16.32 -7.12
N ALA A 134 -7.86 16.95 -7.77
CA ALA A 134 -6.62 16.33 -8.23
C ALA A 134 -5.64 15.99 -7.09
N ALA A 135 -5.55 16.82 -6.05
CA ALA A 135 -4.65 16.64 -4.90
C ALA A 135 -5.27 15.76 -3.80
N ARG A 136 -6.58 15.90 -3.52
CA ARG A 136 -7.20 15.11 -2.43
C ARG A 136 -7.51 13.68 -2.84
N GLY A 137 -7.49 13.33 -4.15
CA GLY A 137 -7.85 12.01 -4.63
C GLY A 137 -9.18 11.50 -4.07
N ARG A 138 -10.07 12.40 -3.61
CA ARG A 138 -11.40 12.09 -3.10
C ARG A 138 -12.40 12.32 -4.23
N ALA A 139 -12.20 11.63 -5.34
CA ALA A 139 -13.19 11.61 -6.41
C ALA A 139 -13.70 10.18 -6.62
N MET A 140 -14.90 9.95 -6.09
CA MET A 140 -16.00 9.39 -6.88
C MET A 140 -15.99 7.88 -7.25
N SER A 141 -15.05 7.05 -6.80
CA SER A 141 -15.11 5.60 -7.09
C SER A 141 -15.04 4.67 -5.87
N GLY A 142 -14.73 5.19 -4.68
CA GLY A 142 -14.70 4.38 -3.45
C GLY A 142 -13.65 3.25 -3.42
N LEU A 143 -12.76 3.14 -4.41
CA LEU A 143 -11.81 2.02 -4.47
C LEU A 143 -10.40 2.36 -3.98
N ILE A 144 -9.84 3.55 -4.23
CA ILE A 144 -8.55 3.98 -3.63
C ILE A 144 -8.52 5.53 -3.62
N PRO A 145 -8.47 6.21 -2.46
CA PRO A 145 -8.08 7.62 -2.42
C PRO A 145 -6.58 7.70 -2.74
N GLY A 146 -6.20 8.32 -3.86
CA GLY A 146 -4.79 8.37 -4.25
C GLY A 146 -4.46 9.62 -5.03
N ASP A 147 -3.52 10.41 -4.51
CA ASP A 147 -2.77 11.41 -5.27
C ASP A 147 -1.86 10.65 -6.26
N PHE A 148 -2.43 10.22 -7.39
CA PHE A 148 -1.72 9.44 -8.41
C PHE A 148 -0.55 10.24 -9.00
N GLY A 149 -0.59 11.57 -8.94
CA GLY A 149 0.55 12.43 -9.28
C GLY A 149 1.71 12.21 -8.33
N TRP A 150 1.48 12.39 -7.03
CA TRP A 150 2.47 12.13 -5.98
C TRP A 150 3.01 10.71 -6.04
N MET A 151 2.14 9.71 -6.15
CA MET A 151 2.55 8.30 -6.23
C MET A 151 3.39 8.02 -7.47
N SER A 152 3.07 8.65 -8.62
CA SER A 152 3.86 8.51 -9.84
C SER A 152 5.27 9.07 -9.65
N HIS A 153 5.41 10.23 -9.01
CA HIS A 153 6.72 10.80 -8.70
C HIS A 153 7.51 9.92 -7.73
N MET A 154 6.87 9.42 -6.67
CA MET A 154 7.48 8.47 -5.73
C MET A 154 8.00 7.21 -6.40
N LEU A 155 7.20 6.59 -7.26
CA LEU A 155 7.58 5.36 -7.97
C LEU A 155 8.67 5.58 -9.02
N ARG A 156 8.83 6.81 -9.52
CA ARG A 156 9.93 7.22 -10.40
C ARG A 156 11.20 7.57 -9.63
N GLY A 157 11.15 7.68 -8.30
CA GLY A 157 12.26 8.17 -7.49
C GLY A 157 12.41 9.70 -7.48
N ASP A 158 11.46 10.43 -8.07
CA ASP A 158 11.42 11.89 -8.09
C ASP A 158 10.77 12.42 -6.80
N PHE A 159 11.46 12.22 -5.67
CA PHE A 159 10.92 12.55 -4.35
C PHE A 159 10.70 14.05 -4.20
N GLU A 160 11.55 14.89 -4.81
CA GLU A 160 11.43 16.34 -4.76
C GLU A 160 10.07 16.81 -5.31
N SER A 161 9.67 16.32 -6.49
CA SER A 161 8.38 16.69 -7.06
C SER A 161 7.20 16.15 -6.26
N ALA A 162 7.34 14.95 -5.69
CA ALA A 162 6.33 14.42 -4.79
C ALA A 162 6.17 15.30 -3.52
N TRP A 163 7.27 15.75 -2.92
CA TRP A 163 7.21 16.65 -1.77
C TRP A 163 6.61 18.02 -2.09
N ARG A 164 6.82 18.52 -3.31
CA ARG A 164 6.20 19.76 -3.79
C ARG A 164 4.68 19.63 -3.84
N LEU A 165 4.16 18.49 -4.29
CA LEU A 165 2.72 18.19 -4.26
C LEU A 165 2.19 18.08 -2.82
N ALA A 166 2.94 17.44 -1.93
CA ALA A 166 2.56 17.36 -0.50
C ALA A 166 2.54 18.74 0.18
N ASP A 167 3.44 19.66 -0.17
CA ASP A 167 3.40 21.04 0.32
C ASP A 167 2.18 21.81 -0.18
N GLN A 168 1.81 21.62 -1.45
CA GLN A 168 0.62 22.24 -2.04
C GLN A 168 -0.64 21.75 -1.34
N ASP A 169 -0.77 20.43 -1.14
CA ASP A 169 -1.89 19.84 -0.42
C ASP A 169 -1.96 20.36 1.03
N ARG A 170 -0.83 20.42 1.76
CA ARG A 170 -0.80 21.00 3.11
C ARG A 170 -1.25 22.46 3.13
N ALA A 171 -0.79 23.28 2.18
CA ALA A 171 -1.17 24.69 2.09
C ALA A 171 -2.69 24.86 1.86
N LEU A 172 -3.30 24.01 1.06
CA LEU A 172 -4.75 24.01 0.80
C LEU A 172 -5.57 23.62 2.05
N ARG A 173 -5.03 22.78 2.94
CA ARG A 173 -5.69 22.39 4.20
C ARG A 173 -5.71 23.53 5.23
N GLY A 174 -4.67 24.36 5.27
CA GLY A 174 -4.59 25.54 6.15
C GLY A 174 -5.63 26.63 5.85
N SER A 175 -6.25 26.60 4.67
CA SER A 175 -7.22 27.61 4.18
C SER A 175 -8.68 27.43 4.65
N GLY A 176 -8.96 26.58 5.64
CA GLY A 176 -10.27 26.55 6.33
C GLY A 176 -11.38 25.75 5.64
N GLY A 177 -11.03 24.67 4.94
CA GLY A 177 -12.03 23.74 4.36
C GLY A 177 -12.84 23.00 5.44
N SER A 178 -14.17 22.96 5.27
CA SER A 178 -15.15 22.28 6.12
C SER A 178 -14.69 20.89 6.58
N ALA A 179 -14.32 20.77 7.85
CA ALA A 179 -13.84 19.54 8.47
C ALA A 179 -15.00 18.58 8.71
N THR A 180 -15.35 17.78 7.70
CA THR A 180 -16.01 16.51 8.00
C THR A 180 -15.04 15.69 8.85
N PRO A 181 -15.41 15.13 10.01
CA PRO A 181 -14.47 14.41 10.86
C PRO A 181 -13.89 13.22 10.09
N LEU A 182 -12.64 13.35 9.66
CA LEU A 182 -11.94 12.25 9.00
C LEU A 182 -11.60 11.18 10.05
N PRO A 183 -11.59 9.89 9.68
CA PRO A 183 -10.95 8.86 10.49
C PRO A 183 -9.50 9.26 10.81
N ARG A 184 -8.97 8.88 11.98
CA ARG A 184 -7.63 9.31 12.44
C ARG A 184 -6.53 9.08 11.40
N HIS A 185 -6.52 7.89 10.78
CA HIS A 185 -5.58 7.50 9.73
C HIS A 185 -5.71 8.28 8.40
N MET A 186 -6.70 9.18 8.29
CA MET A 186 -6.87 10.07 7.15
C MET A 186 -6.64 11.54 7.51
N ARG A 187 -6.39 11.85 8.79
CA ARG A 187 -6.13 13.22 9.25
C ARG A 187 -4.68 13.58 8.98
N PRO A 188 -4.38 14.76 8.40
CA PRO A 188 -3.03 15.32 8.53
C PRO A 188 -2.83 15.65 10.00
N VAL A 189 -1.70 15.23 10.57
CA VAL A 189 -1.39 15.51 11.97
C VAL A 189 -0.33 16.61 12.04
N TRP A 190 0.63 16.57 11.12
CA TRP A 190 1.63 17.62 11.01
C TRP A 190 1.12 18.82 10.22
N ASP A 191 1.20 20.00 10.85
CA ASP A 191 0.80 21.28 10.28
C ASP A 191 1.95 22.01 9.55
N GLY A 192 3.15 21.42 9.50
CA GLY A 192 4.35 22.05 8.95
C GLY A 192 5.22 22.76 10.00
N THR A 193 4.82 22.77 11.27
CA THR A 193 5.60 23.35 12.35
C THR A 193 7.00 22.72 12.43
N PRO A 194 8.08 23.53 12.51
CA PRO A 194 9.44 23.02 12.67
C PRO A 194 9.62 22.27 13.99
N PHE A 195 10.44 21.21 13.95
CA PHE A 195 10.69 20.35 15.12
C PHE A 195 11.83 20.84 16.02
N ASP A 196 12.66 21.78 15.58
CA ASP A 196 13.88 22.19 16.29
C ASP A 196 13.55 22.77 17.67
N GLY A 197 14.13 22.18 18.73
CA GLY A 197 13.91 22.59 20.12
C GLY A 197 12.52 22.27 20.70
N ARG A 198 11.65 21.55 19.96
CA ARG A 198 10.28 21.20 20.39
C ARG A 198 10.21 19.87 21.13
N HIS A 199 9.17 19.69 21.93
CA HIS A 199 8.76 18.40 22.44
C HIS A 199 7.78 17.78 21.46
N VAL A 200 8.25 16.83 20.65
CA VAL A 200 7.48 16.31 19.51
C VAL A 200 6.82 14.98 19.86
N LEU A 201 5.53 14.86 19.55
CA LEU A 201 4.79 13.61 19.59
C LEU A 201 4.73 12.99 18.18
N VAL A 202 5.28 11.79 18.04
CA VAL A 202 5.19 10.99 16.81
C VAL A 202 4.16 9.89 16.99
N ARG A 203 3.20 9.80 16.06
CA ARG A 203 2.15 8.77 16.08
C ARG A 203 2.16 7.94 14.81
N CYS A 204 1.47 6.80 14.83
CA CYS A 204 1.15 6.07 13.61
C CYS A 204 -0.27 5.52 13.70
N TYR A 205 -1.17 6.04 12.88
CA TYR A 205 -2.55 5.55 12.81
C TYR A 205 -2.74 4.43 11.77
N HIS A 206 -1.64 3.96 11.17
CA HIS A 206 -1.64 2.97 10.10
C HIS A 206 -1.28 1.56 10.62
N GLY A 207 -0.80 0.69 9.73
CA GLY A 207 -0.43 -0.67 10.08
C GLY A 207 0.87 -0.73 10.88
N LEU A 208 1.09 -1.87 11.55
CA LEU A 208 2.33 -2.14 12.29
C LEU A 208 3.58 -2.00 11.40
N GLY A 209 3.46 -2.41 10.13
CA GLY A 209 4.54 -2.32 9.14
C GLY A 209 4.93 -0.89 8.79
N ASP A 210 3.97 0.05 8.81
CA ASP A 210 4.22 1.48 8.53
C ASP A 210 5.00 2.10 9.69
N THR A 211 4.60 1.81 10.94
CA THR A 211 5.36 2.22 12.13
C THR A 211 6.79 1.70 12.05
N LEU A 212 6.97 0.39 11.85
CA LEU A 212 8.30 -0.22 11.80
C LEU A 212 9.14 0.28 10.63
N HIS A 213 8.52 0.65 9.51
CA HIS A 213 9.22 1.22 8.37
C HIS A 213 9.69 2.64 8.69
N PHE A 214 8.80 3.55 9.08
CA PHE A 214 9.10 4.98 9.17
C PHE A 214 9.69 5.41 10.52
N ILE A 215 9.61 4.60 11.57
CA ILE A 215 10.22 4.92 12.87
C ILE A 215 11.74 5.16 12.77
N ARG A 216 12.39 4.68 11.70
CA ARG A 216 13.80 4.97 11.36
C ARG A 216 14.17 6.45 11.30
N TYR A 217 13.20 7.35 11.18
CA TYR A 217 13.42 8.80 11.22
C TYR A 217 13.48 9.37 12.63
N VAL A 218 12.99 8.66 13.65
CA VAL A 218 12.99 9.13 15.05
C VAL A 218 14.41 9.45 15.57
N PRO A 219 15.46 8.66 15.29
CA PRO A 219 16.82 9.04 15.67
C PRO A 219 17.31 10.34 15.02
N LEU A 220 16.83 10.68 13.82
CA LEU A 220 17.15 11.96 13.17
C LEU A 220 16.34 13.11 13.79
N LEU A 221 15.06 12.86 14.10
CA LEU A 221 14.19 13.81 14.78
C LEU A 221 14.72 14.17 16.17
N ALA A 222 15.19 13.19 16.93
CA ALA A 222 15.76 13.37 18.26
C ALA A 222 17.05 14.21 18.29
N LYS A 223 17.73 14.40 17.15
CA LYS A 223 18.88 15.31 17.05
C LYS A 223 18.48 16.78 16.92
N ARG A 224 17.21 17.05 16.59
CA ARG A 224 16.66 18.39 16.34
C ARG A 224 15.66 18.80 17.43
N ALA A 225 14.79 17.88 17.81
CA ALA A 225 13.80 18.07 18.86
C ALA A 225 14.45 18.14 20.25
N ALA A 226 13.82 18.85 21.19
CA ALA A 226 14.18 18.81 22.60
C ALA A 226 13.88 17.44 23.23
N SER A 227 12.78 16.79 22.81
CA SER A 227 12.49 15.39 23.11
C SER A 227 11.51 14.81 22.10
N VAL A 228 11.55 13.49 21.89
CA VAL A 228 10.57 12.78 21.07
C VAL A 228 9.77 11.80 21.92
N CYS A 229 8.46 12.00 21.98
CA CYS A 229 7.52 11.01 22.48
C CYS A 229 6.98 10.20 21.30
N VAL A 230 6.79 8.90 21.48
CA VAL A 230 6.17 8.03 20.48
C VAL A 230 4.92 7.41 21.07
N GLU A 231 3.80 7.53 20.36
CA GLU A 231 2.61 6.73 20.63
C GLU A 231 2.46 5.68 19.52
N ALA A 232 2.53 4.40 19.90
CA ALA A 232 2.56 3.29 18.95
C ALA A 232 1.56 2.20 19.35
N GLN A 233 1.19 1.38 18.36
CA GLN A 233 0.28 0.26 18.58
C GLN A 233 0.84 -0.69 19.67
N PRO A 234 0.01 -1.18 20.61
CA PRO A 234 0.47 -1.99 21.74
C PRO A 234 1.43 -3.15 21.40
N PRO A 235 1.25 -3.91 20.30
CA PRO A 235 2.16 -4.99 19.93
C PRO A 235 3.62 -4.56 19.63
N LEU A 236 3.87 -3.26 19.42
CA LEU A 236 5.20 -2.73 19.10
C LEU A 236 5.97 -2.23 20.31
N LEU A 237 5.33 -2.07 21.47
CA LEU A 237 5.92 -1.36 22.61
C LEU A 237 7.18 -2.04 23.13
N ASP A 238 7.18 -3.37 23.23
CA ASP A 238 8.37 -4.12 23.68
C ASP A 238 9.55 -3.98 22.72
N LEU A 239 9.28 -3.89 21.41
CA LEU A 239 10.32 -3.76 20.39
C LEU A 239 10.87 -2.32 20.30
N LEU A 240 10.02 -1.32 20.57
CA LEU A 240 10.39 0.09 20.48
C LEU A 240 10.96 0.66 21.80
N ARG A 241 10.81 -0.04 22.92
CA ARG A 241 11.19 0.43 24.27
C ARG A 241 12.60 1.03 24.33
N ASP A 242 13.57 0.34 23.75
CA ASP A 242 14.99 0.72 23.83
C ASP A 242 15.49 1.39 22.54
N MET A 243 14.58 1.84 21.67
CA MET A 243 14.96 2.44 20.40
C MET A 243 15.59 3.83 20.61
N PRO A 244 16.80 4.08 20.06
CA PRO A 244 17.47 5.36 20.21
C PRO A 244 16.61 6.53 19.71
N GLY A 245 16.57 7.61 20.50
CA GLY A 245 15.83 8.84 20.18
C GLY A 245 14.41 8.89 20.75
N ILE A 246 13.85 7.78 21.20
CA ILE A 246 12.56 7.78 21.92
C ILE A 246 12.82 8.17 23.38
N ALA A 247 12.28 9.31 23.82
CA ALA A 247 12.37 9.76 25.20
C ALA A 247 11.26 9.15 26.06
N ARG A 248 10.04 9.04 25.51
CA ARG A 248 8.88 8.41 26.15
C ARG A 248 8.08 7.63 25.12
N LEU A 249 7.57 6.47 25.52
CA LEU A 249 6.81 5.57 24.67
C LEU A 249 5.43 5.29 25.30
N TYR A 250 4.38 5.46 24.51
CA TYR A 250 2.99 5.34 24.93
C TYR A 250 2.25 4.33 24.04
N ALA A 251 1.26 3.67 24.64
CA ALA A 251 0.36 2.78 23.92
C ALA A 251 -0.72 3.60 23.21
N LEU A 252 -0.87 3.41 21.90
CA LEU A 252 -1.97 3.99 21.12
C LEU A 252 -3.31 3.45 21.65
N GLN A 253 -4.25 4.38 21.90
CA GLN A 253 -5.57 4.06 22.45
C GLN A 253 -6.65 4.09 21.37
N ASP A 254 -7.43 3.01 21.25
CA ASP A 254 -8.51 2.91 20.27
C ASP A 254 -9.71 3.81 20.62
N SER A 255 -9.97 4.00 21.92
CA SER A 255 -11.18 4.68 22.43
C SER A 255 -11.03 6.18 22.68
N SER A 256 -9.82 6.72 22.60
CA SER A 256 -9.49 8.11 22.93
C SER A 256 -8.42 8.65 21.98
N ASP A 257 -8.47 9.94 21.69
CA ASP A 257 -7.51 10.64 20.82
C ASP A 257 -6.96 11.85 21.61
N PRO A 258 -6.13 11.59 22.63
CA PRO A 258 -5.63 12.67 23.49
C PRO A 258 -4.87 13.71 22.66
N GLU A 259 -4.93 14.98 23.04
CA GLU A 259 -4.16 16.03 22.38
C GLU A 259 -2.65 15.87 22.65
N CYS A 260 -1.79 16.37 21.75
CA CYS A 260 -0.34 16.30 21.98
C CYS A 260 0.11 16.97 23.29
N SER A 261 -0.62 18.01 23.73
CA SER A 261 -0.39 18.73 24.98
C SER A 261 -0.51 17.82 26.21
N GLU A 262 -1.35 16.79 26.17
CA GLU A 262 -1.53 15.82 27.25
C GLU A 262 -0.29 14.94 27.47
N PHE A 263 0.58 14.82 26.46
CA PHE A 263 1.88 14.14 26.54
C PHE A 263 3.04 15.08 26.92
N GLY A 264 2.73 16.34 27.22
CA GLY A 264 3.73 17.41 27.40
C GLY A 264 4.48 17.72 26.11
N CYS A 265 3.82 17.57 24.97
CA CYS A 265 4.37 17.89 23.65
C CYS A 265 3.72 19.17 23.09
N ASP A 266 4.47 19.91 22.28
CA ASP A 266 4.05 21.17 21.67
C ASP A 266 4.14 21.15 20.14
N ALA A 267 4.43 19.98 19.57
CA ALA A 267 4.30 19.67 18.15
C ALA A 267 3.92 18.19 17.99
N GLU A 268 3.20 17.86 16.92
CA GLU A 268 2.86 16.47 16.57
C GLU A 268 3.02 16.18 15.08
N THR A 269 3.21 14.90 14.75
CA THR A 269 3.35 14.41 13.37
C THR A 269 3.02 12.92 13.29
N ASP A 270 2.46 12.47 12.16
CA ASP A 270 2.43 11.05 11.86
C ASP A 270 3.81 10.59 11.36
N VAL A 271 4.22 9.39 11.76
CA VAL A 271 5.52 8.82 11.40
C VAL A 271 5.72 8.74 9.88
N THR A 272 4.65 8.56 9.12
CA THR A 272 4.65 8.52 7.66
C THR A 272 4.89 9.89 7.01
N GLU A 273 4.75 10.98 7.76
CA GLU A 273 5.03 12.36 7.32
C GLU A 273 6.51 12.74 7.51
N LEU A 274 7.25 12.00 8.34
CA LEU A 274 8.67 12.29 8.60
C LEU A 274 9.55 12.29 7.34
N PRO A 275 9.41 11.37 6.36
CA PRO A 275 10.17 11.46 5.11
C PRO A 275 9.98 12.80 4.38
N HIS A 276 8.76 13.33 4.36
CA HIS A 276 8.42 14.63 3.78
C HIS A 276 9.05 15.76 4.59
N ALA A 277 8.90 15.74 5.92
CA ALA A 277 9.48 16.75 6.80
C ALA A 277 11.02 16.83 6.72
N PHE A 278 11.68 15.69 6.50
CA PHE A 278 13.12 15.59 6.28
C PHE A 278 13.55 15.80 4.82
N ARG A 279 12.60 16.04 3.89
CA ARG A 279 12.87 16.19 2.45
C ARG A 279 13.72 15.06 1.90
N THR A 280 13.34 13.85 2.27
CA THR A 280 14.08 12.64 1.94
C THR A 280 14.24 12.51 0.43
N THR A 281 15.41 12.07 -0.02
CA THR A 281 15.68 11.58 -1.37
C THR A 281 16.01 10.09 -1.28
N ILE A 282 16.08 9.38 -2.40
CA ILE A 282 16.46 7.96 -2.40
C ILE A 282 17.79 7.75 -1.65
N GLU A 283 18.72 8.67 -1.83
CA GLU A 283 20.08 8.62 -1.28
C GLU A 283 20.12 8.96 0.22
N THR A 284 19.13 9.68 0.74
CA THR A 284 19.08 10.13 2.14
C THR A 284 18.10 9.36 3.01
N ILE A 285 17.43 8.32 2.47
CA ILE A 285 16.60 7.42 3.30
C ILE A 285 17.48 6.89 4.44
N PRO A 286 17.09 7.07 5.71
CA PRO A 286 17.84 6.55 6.84
C PRO A 286 18.03 5.04 6.68
N ASN A 287 19.28 4.63 6.48
CA ASN A 287 19.66 3.25 6.21
C ASN A 287 20.50 2.65 7.34
N SER A 288 20.56 3.33 8.50
CA SER A 288 21.29 2.83 9.66
C SER A 288 20.80 1.42 10.00
N VAL A 289 21.65 0.44 9.71
CA VAL A 289 21.34 -0.98 9.86
C VAL A 289 21.06 -1.28 11.34
N SER A 290 19.93 -1.94 11.60
CA SER A 290 19.49 -2.37 12.93
C SER A 290 19.03 -1.26 13.90
N TYR A 291 18.18 -0.32 13.42
CA TYR A 291 17.48 0.63 14.30
C TYR A 291 16.44 -0.04 15.21
N LEU A 292 15.95 -1.23 14.83
CA LEU A 292 15.15 -2.11 15.69
C LEU A 292 16.06 -3.16 16.32
N ARG A 293 16.04 -3.27 17.64
CA ARG A 293 16.81 -4.25 18.40
C ARG A 293 15.87 -4.99 19.33
N PRO A 294 15.57 -6.28 19.03
CA PRO A 294 14.85 -7.12 19.97
C PRO A 294 15.64 -7.21 21.29
N ASN A 295 14.94 -7.32 22.41
CA ASN A 295 15.61 -7.41 23.71
C ASN A 295 16.46 -8.69 23.84
N ALA A 296 17.37 -8.69 24.80
CA ALA A 296 18.32 -9.77 24.99
C ALA A 296 17.65 -11.13 25.25
N ALA A 297 16.53 -11.16 26.00
CA ALA A 297 15.83 -12.39 26.34
C ALA A 297 15.21 -13.04 25.11
N ALA A 298 14.52 -12.27 24.26
CA ALA A 298 13.96 -12.75 23.01
C ALA A 298 15.05 -13.19 22.03
N MET A 299 16.17 -12.46 21.97
CA MET A 299 17.34 -12.87 21.17
C MET A 299 17.91 -14.23 21.62
N VAL A 300 18.05 -14.46 22.92
CA VAL A 300 18.51 -15.74 23.47
C VAL A 300 17.53 -16.86 23.13
N ALA A 301 16.23 -16.65 23.33
CA ALA A 301 15.20 -17.62 23.02
C ALA A 301 15.19 -17.99 21.52
N ALA A 302 15.29 -16.99 20.64
CA ALA A 302 15.36 -17.20 19.20
C ALA A 302 16.62 -17.99 18.79
N ARG A 303 17.79 -17.63 19.34
CA ARG A 303 19.05 -18.33 19.06
C ARG A 303 19.03 -19.78 19.53
N HIS A 304 18.54 -20.04 20.74
CA HIS A 304 18.40 -21.39 21.27
C HIS A 304 17.51 -22.24 20.36
N ARG A 305 16.39 -21.67 19.92
CA ARG A 305 15.44 -22.37 19.05
C ARG A 305 15.99 -22.69 17.66
N LEU A 306 16.80 -21.79 17.10
CA LEU A 306 17.43 -21.96 15.79
C LEU A 306 18.79 -22.69 15.86
N ALA A 307 19.29 -23.00 17.07
CA ALA A 307 20.57 -23.66 17.26
C ALA A 307 20.70 -25.01 16.53
N PRO A 308 19.65 -25.87 16.47
CA PRO A 308 19.71 -27.11 15.69
C PRO A 308 19.97 -26.90 14.19
N LEU A 309 19.72 -25.70 13.67
CA LEU A 309 19.87 -25.34 12.26
C LEU A 309 21.22 -24.68 11.95
N ASN A 310 22.13 -24.53 12.92
CA ASN A 310 23.37 -23.76 12.76
C ASN A 310 24.35 -24.31 11.70
N ARG A 311 24.16 -25.56 11.26
CA ARG A 311 24.92 -26.17 10.15
C ARG A 311 24.41 -25.77 8.75
N HIS A 312 23.28 -25.05 8.68
CA HIS A 312 22.63 -24.61 7.45
C HIS A 312 22.54 -23.09 7.38
N ARG A 313 22.34 -22.54 6.18
CA ARG A 313 21.90 -21.15 6.01
C ARG A 313 20.42 -21.05 6.38
N LYS A 314 20.09 -20.22 7.35
CA LYS A 314 18.72 -20.06 7.87
C LYS A 314 18.00 -18.96 7.08
N ILE A 315 16.98 -19.36 6.32
CA ILE A 315 16.22 -18.45 5.45
C ILE A 315 14.78 -18.35 5.93
N GLY A 316 14.32 -17.15 6.27
CA GLY A 316 12.94 -16.90 6.69
C GLY A 316 12.01 -16.67 5.51
N LEU A 317 10.82 -17.29 5.50
CA LEU A 317 9.81 -17.05 4.46
C LEU A 317 8.52 -16.48 5.06
N CYS A 318 8.00 -15.42 4.46
CA CYS A 318 6.65 -14.90 4.72
C CYS A 318 5.97 -14.60 3.38
N TRP A 319 4.95 -15.37 3.02
CA TRP A 319 4.46 -15.41 1.64
C TRP A 319 3.05 -14.88 1.45
N ALA A 320 2.30 -14.64 2.52
CA ALA A 320 0.94 -14.14 2.44
C ALA A 320 0.81 -12.81 3.17
N ALA A 321 0.21 -11.84 2.48
CA ALA A 321 -0.24 -10.60 3.09
C ALA A 321 -1.57 -10.79 3.82
N GLY A 322 -1.96 -9.80 4.63
CA GLY A 322 -3.28 -9.77 5.24
C GLY A 322 -4.41 -9.66 4.20
N GLY A 323 -5.64 -9.96 4.60
CA GLY A 323 -6.80 -10.06 3.70
C GLY A 323 -7.21 -8.78 2.96
N TRP A 324 -6.65 -7.61 3.30
CA TRP A 324 -6.97 -6.34 2.64
C TRP A 324 -6.45 -6.25 1.19
N LYS A 325 -5.30 -6.87 0.89
CA LYS A 325 -4.70 -6.90 -0.46
C LYS A 325 -4.04 -8.26 -0.72
N PRO A 326 -4.84 -9.31 -0.96
CA PRO A 326 -4.35 -10.67 -1.15
C PRO A 326 -3.44 -10.83 -2.38
N GLU A 327 -3.54 -9.95 -3.38
CA GLU A 327 -2.74 -9.93 -4.61
C GLU A 327 -1.23 -9.76 -4.39
N ARG A 328 -0.83 -9.33 -3.18
CA ARG A 328 0.57 -9.26 -2.74
C ARG A 328 1.14 -10.61 -2.36
N SER A 329 0.28 -11.60 -2.11
CA SER A 329 0.67 -12.92 -1.65
C SER A 329 1.24 -13.76 -2.79
N LEU A 330 2.04 -14.75 -2.41
CA LEU A 330 2.48 -15.85 -3.26
C LEU A 330 1.73 -17.11 -2.85
N THR A 331 1.40 -17.93 -3.83
CA THR A 331 0.91 -19.28 -3.60
C THR A 331 2.06 -20.19 -3.17
N PRO A 332 1.79 -21.26 -2.39
CA PRO A 332 2.81 -22.24 -2.04
C PRO A 332 3.57 -22.81 -3.25
N ARG A 333 2.85 -23.05 -4.34
CA ARG A 333 3.40 -23.53 -5.61
C ARG A 333 4.39 -22.56 -6.25
N GLU A 334 4.17 -21.25 -6.16
CA GLU A 334 5.13 -20.24 -6.63
C GLU A 334 6.45 -20.31 -5.85
N LEU A 335 6.43 -20.85 -4.62
CA LEU A 335 7.63 -21.05 -3.79
C LEU A 335 8.28 -22.42 -3.96
N ALA A 336 7.62 -23.38 -4.62
CA ALA A 336 8.12 -24.75 -4.80
C ALA A 336 9.59 -24.84 -5.29
N PRO A 337 10.07 -23.99 -6.23
CA PRO A 337 11.46 -24.05 -6.66
C PRO A 337 12.49 -23.81 -5.56
N LEU A 338 12.10 -23.21 -4.42
CA LEU A 338 12.99 -23.03 -3.27
C LEU A 338 13.33 -24.36 -2.57
N ALA A 339 12.53 -25.42 -2.74
CA ALA A 339 12.76 -26.73 -2.15
C ALA A 339 14.05 -27.40 -2.68
N ASP A 340 14.47 -27.05 -3.89
CA ASP A 340 15.64 -27.64 -4.56
C ASP A 340 16.96 -26.98 -4.15
N VAL A 341 16.92 -25.91 -3.33
CA VAL A 341 18.12 -25.19 -2.90
C VAL A 341 18.83 -25.96 -1.78
N SER A 342 20.02 -26.50 -2.07
CA SER A 342 20.82 -27.24 -1.09
C SER A 342 21.48 -26.35 -0.03
N GLY A 343 21.72 -26.91 1.16
CA GLY A 343 22.46 -26.22 2.25
C GLY A 343 21.65 -25.18 3.04
N VAL A 344 20.36 -25.05 2.77
CA VAL A 344 19.47 -24.09 3.46
C VAL A 344 18.52 -24.79 4.41
N ALA A 345 18.12 -24.08 5.47
CA ALA A 345 17.04 -24.45 6.36
C ALA A 345 16.01 -23.32 6.34
N PHE A 346 14.83 -23.60 5.79
CA PHE A 346 13.75 -22.62 5.77
C PHE A 346 13.07 -22.53 7.12
N VAL A 347 12.79 -21.29 7.54
CA VAL A 347 12.06 -20.96 8.76
C VAL A 347 10.78 -20.24 8.36
N SER A 348 9.62 -20.78 8.71
CA SER A 348 8.35 -20.10 8.46
C SER A 348 8.22 -18.89 9.38
N LEU A 349 8.08 -17.71 8.77
CA LEU A 349 7.69 -16.47 9.43
C LEU A 349 6.20 -16.15 9.21
N GLN A 350 5.48 -17.03 8.51
CA GLN A 350 4.05 -16.88 8.27
C GLN A 350 3.25 -17.36 9.49
N ARG A 351 2.17 -16.64 9.80
CA ARG A 351 1.19 -17.00 10.81
C ARG A 351 -0.23 -16.93 10.26
N GLY A 352 -1.17 -17.46 11.02
CA GLY A 352 -2.60 -17.38 10.72
C GLY A 352 -3.04 -18.32 9.58
N PRO A 353 -4.18 -18.03 8.91
CA PRO A 353 -4.83 -18.95 7.97
C PRO A 353 -3.94 -19.41 6.80
N ALA A 354 -3.05 -18.54 6.33
CA ALA A 354 -2.09 -18.90 5.27
C ALA A 354 -1.09 -19.96 5.74
N TYR A 355 -0.69 -19.91 7.02
CA TYR A 355 0.18 -20.93 7.60
C TYR A 355 -0.56 -22.26 7.79
N GLU A 356 -1.78 -22.23 8.31
CA GLU A 356 -2.56 -23.46 8.51
C GLU A 356 -2.88 -24.15 7.18
N SER A 357 -3.21 -23.38 6.14
CA SER A 357 -3.43 -23.92 4.80
C SER A 357 -2.18 -24.64 4.26
N TRP A 358 -1.00 -24.09 4.52
CA TRP A 358 0.27 -24.72 4.16
C TRP A 358 0.52 -26.05 4.86
N ARG A 359 0.25 -26.11 6.17
CA ARG A 359 0.47 -27.33 6.98
C ARG A 359 -0.36 -28.51 6.48
N VAL A 360 -1.57 -28.23 5.97
CA VAL A 360 -2.49 -29.26 5.47
C VAL A 360 -2.16 -29.70 4.04
N ALA A 361 -1.71 -28.77 3.19
CA ALA A 361 -1.38 -29.04 1.79
C ALA A 361 -0.06 -28.34 1.40
N PRO A 362 1.10 -28.91 1.80
CA PRO A 362 2.39 -28.30 1.51
C PRO A 362 2.74 -28.48 0.04
N GLU A 363 2.67 -27.39 -0.73
CA GLU A 363 3.11 -27.36 -2.14
C GLU A 363 4.38 -26.51 -2.36
N GLY A 364 5.10 -26.16 -1.28
CA GLY A 364 6.39 -25.46 -1.39
C GLY A 364 7.48 -25.99 -0.45
N PRO A 365 8.57 -25.24 -0.15
CA PRO A 365 9.73 -25.76 0.56
C PRO A 365 9.41 -26.30 1.97
N PRO A 366 10.08 -27.38 2.41
CA PRO A 366 9.92 -27.87 3.77
C PRO A 366 10.47 -26.86 4.78
N PHE A 367 9.74 -26.65 5.87
CA PHE A 367 10.18 -25.79 6.98
C PHE A 367 10.88 -26.62 8.05
N ALA A 368 12.07 -26.18 8.45
CA ALA A 368 12.84 -26.77 9.54
C ALA A 368 12.51 -26.15 10.91
N ALA A 369 11.87 -24.96 10.92
CA ALA A 369 11.32 -24.30 12.10
C ALA A 369 10.20 -23.32 11.70
N GLU A 370 9.40 -22.90 12.67
CA GLU A 370 8.27 -21.96 12.50
C GLU A 370 8.25 -20.93 13.64
N LEU A 371 7.55 -19.81 13.48
CA LEU A 371 7.24 -18.92 14.60
C LEU A 371 6.29 -19.59 15.59
N MET A 372 6.53 -19.43 16.90
CA MET A 372 5.72 -20.03 17.98
C MET A 372 4.93 -18.98 18.79
N SER A 373 5.09 -17.71 18.45
CA SER A 373 4.48 -16.58 19.15
C SER A 373 4.03 -15.56 18.11
N ASP A 374 2.92 -14.90 18.40
CA ASP A 374 2.42 -13.76 17.61
C ASP A 374 3.02 -12.41 18.08
N SER A 375 3.93 -12.44 19.07
CA SER A 375 4.69 -11.26 19.48
C SER A 375 5.56 -10.73 18.34
N VAL A 376 5.46 -9.42 18.09
CA VAL A 376 6.30 -8.73 17.11
C VAL A 376 7.76 -8.72 17.55
N GLU A 377 8.02 -8.59 18.86
CA GLU A 377 9.36 -8.66 19.45
C GLU A 377 9.99 -10.05 19.23
N ALA A 378 9.23 -11.13 19.46
CA ALA A 378 9.72 -12.49 19.24
C ALA A 378 9.97 -12.76 17.75
N THR A 379 9.10 -12.24 16.89
CA THR A 379 9.26 -12.30 15.42
C THR A 379 10.53 -11.57 14.98
N ALA A 380 10.76 -10.35 15.49
CA ALA A 380 11.95 -9.57 15.20
C ALA A 380 13.23 -10.27 15.71
N ALA A 381 13.19 -10.95 16.86
CA ALA A 381 14.32 -11.73 17.38
C ALA A 381 14.66 -12.95 16.51
N VAL A 382 13.64 -13.63 15.98
CA VAL A 382 13.84 -14.71 15.00
C VAL A 382 14.46 -14.14 13.74
N ILE A 383 13.88 -13.07 13.17
CA ILE A 383 14.42 -12.38 11.98
C ILE A 383 15.88 -11.98 12.15
N ALA A 384 16.25 -11.38 13.28
CA ALA A 384 17.62 -10.98 13.59
C ALA A 384 18.60 -12.17 13.72
N SER A 385 18.08 -13.38 13.88
CA SER A 385 18.84 -14.63 13.99
C SER A 385 18.92 -15.44 12.67
N LEU A 386 18.33 -14.92 11.58
CA LEU A 386 18.37 -15.50 10.23
C LEU A 386 19.47 -14.87 9.38
N ASP A 387 19.93 -15.63 8.38
CA ASP A 387 20.89 -15.18 7.36
C ASP A 387 20.21 -14.31 6.29
N LEU A 388 18.97 -14.66 5.91
CA LEU A 388 18.17 -14.00 4.88
C LEU A 388 16.68 -14.10 5.22
N VAL A 389 15.89 -13.10 4.83
CA VAL A 389 14.43 -13.15 4.86
C VAL A 389 13.88 -12.88 3.47
N ILE A 390 12.90 -13.68 3.04
CA ILE A 390 12.16 -13.50 1.79
C ILE A 390 10.68 -13.25 2.14
N PRO A 391 10.29 -11.98 2.33
CA PRO A 391 8.91 -11.61 2.62
C PRO A 391 8.19 -11.13 1.35
N VAL A 392 6.87 -11.27 1.31
CA VAL A 392 6.01 -10.36 0.54
C VAL A 392 5.81 -9.06 1.31
N ASP A 393 5.31 -8.01 0.65
CA ASP A 393 5.10 -6.68 1.23
C ASP A 393 4.18 -6.71 2.48
N THR A 394 4.81 -6.83 3.65
CA THR A 394 4.21 -7.07 4.97
C THR A 394 5.07 -6.47 6.07
N MET A 395 4.58 -6.47 7.31
CA MET A 395 5.36 -6.09 8.50
C MET A 395 6.70 -6.83 8.59
N VAL A 396 6.76 -8.11 8.18
CA VAL A 396 8.00 -8.89 8.19
C VAL A 396 9.07 -8.26 7.31
N ALA A 397 8.69 -7.66 6.17
CA ALA A 397 9.63 -6.92 5.31
C ALA A 397 10.21 -5.69 6.02
N SER A 398 9.36 -4.91 6.71
CA SER A 398 9.80 -3.75 7.50
C SER A 398 10.75 -4.16 8.62
N SER A 399 10.44 -5.22 9.37
CA SER A 399 11.26 -5.71 10.49
C SER A 399 12.58 -6.37 10.07
N ALA A 400 12.67 -6.87 8.83
CA ALA A 400 13.82 -7.61 8.33
C ALA A 400 14.88 -6.75 7.62
N SER A 401 14.64 -5.45 7.40
CA SER A 401 15.61 -4.56 6.77
C SER A 401 16.90 -4.44 7.61
N PRO A 402 18.11 -4.72 7.07
CA PRO A 402 18.50 -4.85 5.66
C PRO A 402 18.60 -6.29 5.11
N ARG A 403 18.27 -7.33 5.88
CA ARG A 403 18.40 -8.75 5.49
C ARG A 403 17.24 -9.28 4.66
N ALA A 404 16.39 -8.40 4.12
CA ALA A 404 15.19 -8.77 3.39
C ALA A 404 15.41 -8.71 1.87
N VAL A 405 15.00 -9.77 1.15
CA VAL A 405 14.81 -9.75 -0.31
C VAL A 405 13.33 -9.90 -0.59
N ILE A 406 12.67 -8.82 -1.04
CA ILE A 406 11.21 -8.80 -1.22
C ILE A 406 10.82 -9.68 -2.42
N GLY A 407 10.02 -10.72 -2.17
CA GLY A 407 9.63 -11.71 -3.17
C GLY A 407 8.53 -11.26 -4.13
N ARG A 408 7.64 -10.36 -3.68
CA ARG A 408 6.63 -9.70 -4.50
C ARG A 408 6.21 -8.38 -3.85
N ALA A 409 6.40 -7.27 -4.56
CA ALA A 409 5.83 -5.98 -4.21
C ALA A 409 4.46 -5.81 -4.90
N SER A 410 3.54 -5.08 -4.28
CA SER A 410 2.20 -4.79 -4.83
C SER A 410 2.27 -3.89 -6.06
N CYS A 411 2.59 -4.46 -7.22
CA CYS A 411 2.60 -3.77 -8.49
C CYS A 411 2.09 -4.76 -9.55
N ASN A 412 0.82 -4.64 -9.94
CA ASN A 412 0.22 -5.50 -10.95
C ASN A 412 1.09 -5.54 -12.23
N GLY A 413 1.36 -6.75 -12.71
CA GLY A 413 1.51 -7.02 -14.15
C GLY A 413 2.90 -7.00 -14.76
N SER A 414 4.00 -6.80 -14.02
CA SER A 414 5.33 -7.00 -14.59
C SER A 414 6.24 -7.77 -13.63
N PRO A 415 6.97 -8.80 -14.11
CA PRO A 415 8.01 -9.42 -13.29
C PRO A 415 8.96 -8.31 -12.83
N PRO A 416 9.36 -8.29 -11.55
CA PRO A 416 10.34 -7.31 -11.10
C PRO A 416 11.59 -7.46 -11.96
N ARG A 417 11.92 -6.45 -12.77
CA ARG A 417 13.32 -6.24 -13.11
C ARG A 417 14.01 -6.03 -11.78
N SER A 418 14.87 -6.97 -11.43
CA SER A 418 15.63 -7.05 -10.20
C SER A 418 16.41 -5.76 -9.93
N GLN A 419 15.76 -4.76 -9.34
CA GLN A 419 16.45 -3.75 -8.54
C GLN A 419 16.45 -4.26 -7.10
N LEU A 420 17.46 -5.08 -6.86
CA LEU A 420 17.88 -5.59 -5.57
C LEU A 420 18.02 -4.42 -4.59
N TRP A 421 17.14 -4.34 -3.61
CA TRP A 421 17.37 -3.57 -2.38
C TRP A 421 18.33 -4.37 -1.48
N ALA A 422 19.56 -4.52 -1.97
CA ALA A 422 20.68 -5.05 -1.21
C ALA A 422 21.95 -4.41 -1.75
N LYS A 423 22.27 -3.21 -1.25
CA LYS A 423 23.64 -2.69 -1.23
C LYS A 423 23.93 -2.24 0.20
N GLY A 424 24.83 -2.96 0.86
CA GLY A 424 25.31 -2.71 2.22
C GLY A 424 25.40 -4.00 3.01
#